data_AF-A0A4P6WWM9-F1
#
_entry.id   AF-A0A4P6WWM9-F1
#
_cell.length_a   1.000
_cell.length_b   1.000
_cell.length_c   1.000
_cell.angle_alpha   90.00
_cell.angle_beta   90.00
_cell.angle_gamma   90.00
#
_symmetry.space_group_name_H-M   'P 1'
#
loop_
_entity.id
_entity.type
_entity.pdbx_description
1 polymer ?
#
loop_
_entity_poly.entity_id
_entity_poly.type
_entity_poly.pdbx_seq_one_letter_code
_entity_poly.pdbx_strand_id
1 'polypeptide(L)' 'MSNHNLHDCVRASIESYFRDLDGTDPAGLHDMLVKAVEKPLLEVVMQQSQNNQSRAAQWLGLNRNTLRKKLLEHKLID' A
#
# COMPACT_ATOMS: atom_id res chain seq x y z
N MET A 1 13.68 -0.11 20.93
CA MET A 1 12.63 -0.46 19.96
C MET A 1 13.30 -1.01 18.73
N SER A 2 13.05 -2.27 18.39
CA SER A 2 13.70 -2.91 17.26
C SER A 2 13.30 -2.16 16.00
N ASN A 3 14.24 -1.40 15.44
CA ASN A 3 14.08 -0.71 14.16
C ASN A 3 14.12 -1.79 13.06
N HIS A 4 13.06 -2.60 12.98
CA HIS A 4 12.87 -3.49 11.85
C HIS A 4 12.68 -2.58 10.64
N ASN A 5 13.69 -2.58 9.78
CA ASN A 5 13.64 -1.85 8.55
C ASN A 5 12.44 -2.38 7.75
N LEU A 6 11.55 -1.49 7.29
CA LEU A 6 10.39 -1.86 6.45
C LEU A 6 10.83 -2.75 5.27
N HIS A 7 12.03 -2.52 4.73
CA HIS A 7 12.62 -3.33 3.69
C HIS A 7 12.81 -4.81 4.10
N ASP A 8 13.20 -5.07 5.34
CA ASP A 8 13.39 -6.44 5.84
C ASP A 8 12.05 -7.14 6.07
N CYS A 9 11.05 -6.42 6.59
CA CYS A 9 9.68 -6.93 6.71
C CYS A 9 9.09 -7.29 5.35
N VAL A 10 9.20 -6.40 4.37
CA VAL A 10 8.72 -6.64 3.00
C VAL A 10 9.45 -7.83 2.37
N ARG A 11 10.77 -7.93 2.52
CA ARG A 11 11.54 -9.08 2.03
C ARG A 11 11.05 -10.40 2.62
N ALA A 12 10.91 -10.46 3.95
CA ALA A 12 10.44 -11.67 4.64
C ALA A 12 9.04 -12.09 4.18
N SER A 13 8.12 -11.14 3.97
CA SER A 13 6.78 -11.43 3.43
C SER A 13 6.83 -11.98 2.01
N ILE A 14 7.66 -11.41 1.14
CA ILE A 14 7.81 -11.89 -0.25
C ILE A 14 8.42 -13.30 -0.28
N GLU A 15 9.45 -13.55 0.52
CA GLU A 15 10.07 -14.88 0.63
C GLU A 15 9.06 -15.92 1.14
N SER A 16 8.18 -15.54 2.07
CA SER A 16 7.10 -16.44 2.52
C SER A 16 6.12 -16.75 1.40
N TYR A 17 5.68 -15.72 0.67
CA TYR A 17 4.79 -15.90 -0.48
C TYR A 17 5.39 -16.85 -1.54
N PHE A 18 6.69 -16.75 -1.81
CA PHE A 18 7.37 -17.68 -2.73
C PHE A 18 7.48 -19.10 -2.20
N ARG A 19 7.61 -19.31 -0.89
CA ARG A 19 7.54 -20.65 -0.31
C ARG A 19 6.14 -21.26 -0.47
N ASP A 20 5.10 -20.44 -0.31
CA ASP A 20 3.70 -20.87 -0.41
C ASP A 20 3.26 -21.18 -1.85
N LEU A 21 3.98 -20.65 -2.85
CA LEU A 21 3.71 -20.93 -4.27
C LEU A 21 4.05 -22.36 -4.70
N ASP A 22 4.84 -23.10 -3.91
CA ASP A 22 5.19 -24.51 -4.11
C ASP A 22 5.62 -24.85 -5.56
N GLY A 23 6.45 -23.99 -6.16
CA GLY A 23 6.97 -24.17 -7.53
C GLY A 23 6.07 -23.65 -8.65
N THR A 24 4.95 -22.98 -8.33
CA THR A 24 4.11 -22.29 -9.31
C THR A 24 4.65 -20.89 -9.61
N ASP A 25 4.71 -20.50 -10.89
CA ASP A 25 5.13 -19.16 -11.28
C ASP A 25 4.09 -18.10 -10.85
N PRO A 26 4.49 -17.02 -10.15
CA PRO A 26 3.58 -15.93 -9.81
C PRO A 26 3.22 -15.10 -11.04
N ALA A 27 1.96 -14.67 -11.11
CA ALA A 27 1.48 -13.70 -12.08
C ALA A 27 1.15 -12.36 -11.39
N GLY A 28 1.65 -11.24 -11.94
CA GLY A 28 1.27 -9.90 -11.47
C GLY A 28 1.80 -9.51 -10.09
N LEU A 29 2.90 -10.11 -9.63
CA LEU A 29 3.48 -9.89 -8.29
C LEU A 29 3.68 -8.41 -7.95
N HIS A 30 4.18 -7.61 -8.90
CA HIS A 30 4.41 -6.18 -8.69
C HIS A 30 3.10 -5.44 -8.37
N ASP A 31 2.05 -5.64 -9.16
CA ASP A 31 0.76 -4.99 -8.95
C ASP A 31 0.10 -5.46 -7.63
N MET A 32 0.21 -6.76 -7.33
CA MET A 32 -0.25 -7.32 -6.06
C MET A 32 0.42 -6.64 -4.85
N LEU A 33 1.75 -6.54 -4.87
CA LEU A 33 2.52 -5.93 -3.77
C LEU A 33 2.25 -4.43 -3.66
N VAL A 34 2.23 -3.71 -4.78
CA VAL A 34 1.91 -2.27 -4.79
C VAL A 34 0.53 -2.06 -4.17
N LYS A 35 -0.48 -2.83 -4.55
CA LYS A 35 -1.83 -2.72 -3.98
C LYS A 35 -1.86 -3.08 -2.49
N ALA A 36 -1.14 -4.12 -2.08
CA ALA A 36 -1.08 -4.57 -0.70
C ALA A 36 -0.44 -3.52 0.24
N VAL A 37 0.54 -2.76 -0.25
CA VAL A 37 1.20 -1.69 0.53
C VAL A 37 0.46 -0.36 0.41
N GLU A 38 -0.07 -0.05 -0.76
CA GLU A 38 -0.73 1.23 -1.02
C GLU A 38 -2.03 1.37 -0.23
N LYS A 39 -2.85 0.33 -0.12
CA LYS A 39 -4.10 0.39 0.64
C LYS A 39 -3.89 0.81 2.11
N PRO A 40 -3.06 0.13 2.93
CA PRO A 40 -2.85 0.53 4.32
C PRO A 40 -2.18 1.90 4.45
N LEU A 41 -1.31 2.29 3.51
CA LEU A 41 -0.75 3.64 3.47
C LEU A 41 -1.87 4.69 3.33
N LEU A 42 -2.80 4.48 2.40
CA LEU A 42 -3.93 5.37 2.16
C LEU A 42 -4.88 5.42 3.36
N GLU A 43 -5.20 4.28 3.97
CA GLU A 43 -6.06 4.19 5.16
C GLU A 43 -5.49 5.01 6.32
N VAL A 44 -4.22 4.77 6.67
CA VAL A 44 -3.55 5.45 7.78
C VAL A 44 -3.44 6.94 7.50
N VAL A 45 -3.03 7.34 6.29
CA VAL A 45 -2.92 8.77 5.95
C VAL A 45 -4.27 9.47 5.95
N MET A 46 -5.31 8.84 5.42
CA MET A 46 -6.67 9.40 5.44
C MET A 46 -7.14 9.59 6.88
N GLN A 47 -6.96 8.59 7.75
CA GLN A 47 -7.29 8.68 9.16
C GLN A 47 -6.53 9.83 9.85
N GLN A 48 -5.20 9.91 9.67
CA GLN A 48 -4.37 10.94 10.30
C GLN A 48 -4.65 12.34 9.75
N SER A 49 -5.10 12.43 8.50
CA SER A 49 -5.54 13.68 7.89
C SER A 49 -6.97 14.09 8.27
N GLN A 50 -7.64 13.33 9.14
CA GLN A 50 -9.06 13.52 9.51
C GLN A 50 -9.99 13.49 8.28
N ASN A 51 -9.73 12.55 7.36
CA ASN A 51 -10.42 12.39 6.07
C ASN A 51 -10.30 13.59 5.12
N ASN A 52 -9.38 14.53 5.37
CA ASN A 52 -9.13 15.65 4.47
C ASN A 52 -8.22 15.22 3.30
N GLN A 53 -8.83 14.92 2.15
CA GLN A 53 -8.11 14.47 0.95
C GLN A 53 -7.05 15.47 0.45
N SER A 54 -7.26 16.78 0.58
CA SER A 54 -6.25 17.76 0.15
C SER A 54 -5.00 17.69 1.02
N ARG A 55 -5.18 17.54 2.35
CA ARG A 55 -4.08 17.38 3.30
C ARG A 55 -3.37 16.04 3.13
N ALA A 56 -4.12 14.96 2.98
CA ALA A 56 -3.58 13.63 2.67
C ALA A 56 -2.75 13.63 1.37
N ALA A 57 -3.26 14.27 0.32
CA ALA A 57 -2.56 14.36 -0.96
C ALA A 57 -1.23 15.13 -0.82
N GLN A 58 -1.21 16.21 -0.04
CA GLN A 58 0.02 16.94 0.27
C GLN A 58 1.04 16.07 1.01
N TRP A 59 0.62 15.29 2.00
CA TRP A 59 1.51 14.40 2.75
C TRP A 59 2.07 13.27 1.90
N LEU A 60 1.26 12.73 1.01
CA LEU A 60 1.65 11.68 0.07
C LEU A 60 2.46 12.21 -1.13
N GLY A 61 2.57 13.53 -1.31
CA GLY A 61 3.20 14.14 -2.49
C GLY A 61 2.43 13.85 -3.78
N LEU A 62 1.11 13.65 -3.70
CA LEU A 62 0.24 13.32 -4.82
C LEU A 62 -0.62 14.51 -5.23
N ASN A 63 -1.01 14.54 -6.50
CA ASN A 63 -2.13 15.36 -6.91
C ASN A 63 -3.42 14.85 -6.22
N ARG A 64 -4.28 15.75 -5.73
CA ARG A 64 -5.56 15.39 -5.07
C ARG A 64 -6.44 14.49 -5.94
N ASN A 65 -6.51 14.72 -7.25
CA ASN A 65 -7.31 13.89 -8.15
C ASN A 65 -6.72 12.48 -8.29
N THR A 66 -5.39 12.36 -8.25
CA THR A 66 -4.71 11.05 -8.21
C THR A 66 -5.02 10.32 -6.91
N LEU A 67 -4.94 11.00 -5.76
CA LEU A 67 -5.35 10.42 -4.48
C LEU A 67 -6.82 9.93 -4.55
N ARG A 68 -7.75 10.77 -5.03
CA ARG A 68 -9.16 10.38 -5.15
C ARG A 68 -9.34 9.11 -5.99
N LYS A 69 -8.67 9.01 -7.15
CA LYS A 69 -8.72 7.80 -7.99
C LYS A 69 -8.24 6.56 -7.24
N LYS A 70 -7.10 6.68 -6.53
CA LYS A 70 -6.57 5.58 -5.72
C LYS A 70 -7.51 5.16 -4.60
N LEU A 71 -8.14 6.12 -3.91
CA LEU A 71 -9.13 5.82 -2.87
C LEU A 71 -10.34 5.05 -3.43
N LEU A 72 -10.80 5.39 -4.64
CA LEU A 72 -11.87 4.65 -5.34
C LEU A 72 -11.40 3.24 -5.76
N GLU A 73 -10.22 3.12 -6.36
CA GLU A 73 -9.62 1.84 -6.77
C GLU A 73 -9.50 0.85 -5.60
N HIS A 74 -9.14 1.37 -4.42
CA HIS A 74 -9.01 0.60 -3.18
C HIS A 74 -10.31 0.47 -2.37
N LYS A 75 -11.43 1.03 -2.87
CA LYS A 75 -12.76 1.01 -2.23
C LYS A 75 -12.77 1.62 -0.82
N LEU A 76 -12.03 2.71 -0.64
CA LEU A 76 -11.96 3.46 0.61
C LEU A 76 -12.97 4.63 0.66
N ILE A 77 -13.53 4.99 -0.50
CA ILE A 77 -14.58 6.00 -0.67
C ILE A 77 -15.50 5.57 -1.83
N ASP A 78 -16.67 6.22 -1.92
CA ASP A 78 -17.64 6.10 -3.02
C ASP A 78 -17.51 7.23 -4.07
#